data_AF-A0A135P7F2-F1
#
_entry.id   AF-A0A135P7F2-F1
#
_cell.length_a   1.000
_cell.length_b   1.000
_cell.length_c   1.000
_cell.angle_alpha   90.00
_cell.angle_beta   90.00
_cell.angle_gamma   90.00
#
_symmetry.space_group_name_H-M   'P 1'
#
loop_
_entity.id
_entity.type
_entity.pdbx_description
1 polymer ?
#
loop_
_entity_poly.entity_id
_entity_poly.type
_entity_poly.pdbx_seq_one_letter_code
_entity_poly.pdbx_strand_id
1 'polypeptide(L)'
;MWLDTPKRYGLISRTLHWTMAYLLIWQFVVILTWRLFGDREWVRTVTSLGPGHGTVGLLVIVLVVIRAIWWTVNRNRRPVQSTTIAGHAAIVVHASLYLLMFGIPALALLRAYGSGKGWEPWIPATGVEVSWMMAPADFLHSLLAWGLSVLIAGHVTMALVHRFALNDQTLGRMAGRLGRATTDEEAMTGRTAGRDLKAASQTKADQLRREPLCNACQRPRGLSCGCCFG
;
A
#
# COMPACT_ATOMS: atom_id res chain seq x y z
N MET A 1 -5.76 2.31 10.77
CA MET A 1 -6.16 1.00 10.21
C MET A 1 -4.91 0.24 9.80
N TRP A 2 -4.60 -0.83 10.52
CA TRP A 2 -3.35 -1.60 10.36
C TRP A 2 -3.44 -2.66 9.24
N LEU A 3 -4.61 -3.27 9.08
CA LEU A 3 -4.92 -4.33 8.09
C LEU A 3 -5.36 -3.77 6.73
N ASP A 4 -5.29 -4.62 5.71
CA ASP A 4 -5.75 -4.31 4.35
C ASP A 4 -7.29 -4.34 4.25
N THR A 5 -7.79 -3.69 3.19
CA THR A 5 -9.20 -3.69 2.79
C THR A 5 -9.33 -3.80 1.28
N PRO A 6 -10.52 -4.14 0.74
CA PRO A 6 -10.73 -4.19 -0.71
C PRO A 6 -10.46 -2.85 -1.40
N LYS A 7 -10.63 -1.74 -0.68
CA LYS A 7 -10.48 -0.38 -1.23
C LYS A 7 -9.05 0.17 -1.11
N ARG A 8 -8.24 -0.31 -0.17
CA ARG A 8 -6.91 0.26 0.15
C ARG A 8 -6.06 -0.66 1.03
N TYR A 9 -4.74 -0.48 0.94
CA TYR A 9 -3.79 -1.16 1.81
C TYR A 9 -3.70 -0.50 3.19
N GLY A 10 -3.50 -1.34 4.21
CA GLY A 10 -3.31 -0.94 5.60
C GLY A 10 -1.95 -0.31 5.86
N LEU A 11 -1.77 0.26 7.07
CA LEU A 11 -0.51 0.91 7.46
C LEU A 11 0.68 -0.06 7.34
N ILE A 12 0.55 -1.31 7.79
CA ILE A 12 1.66 -2.28 7.78
C ILE A 12 2.11 -2.60 6.34
N SER A 13 1.15 -2.90 5.45
CA SER A 13 1.42 -3.20 4.04
C SER A 13 2.14 -2.05 3.32
N ARG A 14 1.78 -0.81 3.67
CA ARG A 14 2.34 0.41 3.08
C ARG A 14 3.72 0.72 3.64
N THR A 15 3.91 0.66 4.96
CA THR A 15 5.22 0.83 5.58
C THR A 15 6.20 -0.19 5.02
N LEU A 16 5.85 -1.49 5.02
CA LEU A 16 6.70 -2.52 4.43
C LEU A 16 7.04 -2.23 2.97
N HIS A 17 6.06 -1.79 2.17
CA HIS A 17 6.31 -1.48 0.75
C HIS A 17 7.27 -0.32 0.57
N TRP A 18 7.00 0.82 1.21
CA TRP A 18 7.77 2.04 1.01
C TRP A 18 9.17 1.93 1.63
N THR A 19 9.32 1.23 2.76
CA THR A 19 10.62 0.89 3.31
C THR A 19 11.41 0.03 2.31
N MET A 20 10.82 -1.02 1.75
CA MET A 20 11.50 -1.85 0.75
C MET A 20 11.84 -1.06 -0.51
N ALA A 21 10.92 -0.23 -1.01
CA ALA A 21 11.16 0.61 -2.18
C ALA A 21 12.34 1.55 -1.97
N TYR A 22 12.41 2.21 -0.80
CA TYR A 22 13.54 3.05 -0.42
C TYR A 22 14.86 2.26 -0.40
N LEU A 23 14.87 1.08 0.24
CA LEU A 23 16.08 0.25 0.33
C LEU A 23 16.53 -0.25 -1.05
N LEU A 24 15.62 -0.63 -1.94
CA LEU A 24 15.94 -1.04 -3.31
C LEU A 24 16.50 0.12 -4.15
N ILE A 25 15.95 1.33 -3.99
CA ILE A 25 16.48 2.53 -4.63
C ILE A 25 17.89 2.82 -4.10
N TRP A 26 18.10 2.74 -2.78
CA TRP A 26 19.43 2.87 -2.18
C TRP A 26 20.43 1.88 -2.79
N GLN A 27 20.07 0.60 -2.88
CA GLN A 27 20.91 -0.45 -3.49
C GLN A 27 21.32 -0.09 -4.91
N PHE A 28 20.36 0.37 -5.72
CA PHE A 28 20.60 0.74 -7.11
C PHE A 28 21.49 1.98 -7.21
N VAL A 29 21.23 3.02 -6.43
CA VAL A 29 22.04 4.26 -6.44
C VAL A 29 23.49 3.96 -6.06
N VAL A 30 23.73 3.15 -5.03
CA VAL A 30 25.10 2.78 -4.63
C VAL A 30 25.82 2.08 -5.77
N ILE A 31 25.24 1.01 -6.33
CA ILE A 31 25.89 0.25 -7.41
C ILE A 31 26.04 1.05 -8.70
N LEU A 32 25.04 1.86 -9.05
CA LEU A 32 25.10 2.72 -10.22
C LEU A 32 26.22 3.77 -10.08
N THR A 33 26.40 4.34 -8.89
CA THR A 33 27.50 5.29 -8.60
C THR A 33 28.84 4.62 -8.83
N TRP A 34 29.07 3.44 -8.24
CA TRP A 34 30.29 2.67 -8.48
C TRP A 34 30.49 2.31 -9.96
N ARG A 35 29.41 1.99 -10.68
CA ARG A 35 29.46 1.61 -12.09
C ARG A 35 29.80 2.78 -13.01
N LEU A 36 29.26 3.96 -12.75
CA LEU A 36 29.44 5.15 -13.60
C LEU A 36 30.76 5.86 -13.32
N PHE A 37 31.19 5.90 -12.05
CA PHE A 37 32.32 6.73 -11.64
C PHE A 37 33.58 5.92 -11.29
N GLY A 38 33.44 4.61 -11.05
CA GLY A 38 34.54 3.74 -10.65
C GLY A 38 35.00 3.95 -9.21
N ASP A 39 36.16 3.38 -8.88
CA ASP A 39 36.76 3.51 -7.55
C ASP A 39 37.49 4.85 -7.40
N ARG A 40 36.76 5.87 -6.99
CA ARG A 40 37.28 7.20 -6.68
C ARG A 40 37.11 7.48 -5.20
N GLU A 41 38.02 8.29 -4.65
CA GLU A 41 37.99 8.66 -3.22
C GLU A 41 36.62 9.21 -2.79
N TRP A 42 36.04 10.14 -3.56
CA TRP A 42 34.73 10.70 -3.23
C TRP A 42 33.60 9.66 -3.29
N VAL A 43 33.67 8.66 -4.18
CA VAL A 43 32.69 7.57 -4.26
C VAL A 43 32.78 6.71 -3.01
N ARG A 44 34.00 6.35 -2.58
CA ARG A 44 34.24 5.64 -1.32
C ARG A 44 33.68 6.42 -0.13
N THR A 45 34.00 7.71 -0.05
CA THR A 45 33.52 8.58 1.04
C THR A 45 32.00 8.61 1.07
N VAL A 46 31.32 8.95 -0.03
CA VAL A 46 29.86 9.05 -0.06
C VAL A 46 29.19 7.71 0.24
N THR A 47 29.69 6.61 -0.33
CA THR A 47 29.08 5.29 -0.11
C THR A 47 29.38 4.72 1.28
N SER A 48 30.44 5.18 1.96
CA SER A 48 30.74 4.83 3.36
C SER A 48 29.85 5.54 4.39
N LEU A 49 29.18 6.65 4.02
CA LEU A 49 28.28 7.37 4.92
C LEU A 49 26.98 6.61 5.19
N GLY A 50 26.64 5.65 4.34
CA GLY A 50 25.44 4.83 4.50
C GLY A 50 25.77 3.34 4.62
N PRO A 51 24.74 2.51 4.85
CA PRO A 51 24.93 1.07 5.01
C PRO A 51 25.42 0.44 3.71
N GLY A 52 26.37 -0.50 3.85
CA GLY A 52 26.91 -1.24 2.72
C GLY A 52 25.86 -2.07 1.98
N HIS A 53 26.09 -2.29 0.69
CA HIS A 53 25.17 -2.99 -0.21
C HIS A 53 24.78 -4.39 0.29
N GLY A 54 25.74 -5.14 0.86
CA GLY A 54 25.49 -6.47 1.43
C GLY A 54 24.50 -6.43 2.59
N THR A 55 24.72 -5.53 3.56
CA THR A 55 23.86 -5.37 4.75
C THR A 55 22.43 -5.00 4.38
N VAL A 56 22.27 -4.06 3.45
CA VAL A 56 20.94 -3.68 2.96
C VAL A 56 20.28 -4.83 2.21
N GLY A 57 21.04 -5.59 1.40
CA GLY A 57 20.53 -6.78 0.72
C GLY A 57 20.01 -7.85 1.68
N LEU A 58 20.71 -8.09 2.78
CA LEU A 58 20.26 -8.98 3.85
C LEU A 58 18.98 -8.47 4.53
N LEU A 59 18.88 -7.17 4.81
CA LEU A 59 17.66 -6.58 5.35
C LEU A 59 16.48 -6.71 4.38
N VAL A 60 16.72 -6.52 3.08
CA VAL A 60 15.69 -6.64 2.04
C VAL A 60 15.12 -8.06 2.01
N ILE A 61 15.93 -9.13 2.03
CA ILE A 61 15.38 -10.50 2.00
C ILE A 61 14.52 -10.79 3.25
N VAL A 62 14.92 -10.30 4.43
CA VAL A 62 14.11 -10.41 5.65
C VAL A 62 12.77 -9.69 5.49
N LEU A 63 12.78 -8.46 4.98
CA LEU A 63 11.55 -7.69 4.75
C LEU A 63 10.66 -8.30 3.67
N VAL A 64 11.23 -8.92 2.63
CA VAL A 64 10.48 -9.68 1.60
C VAL A 64 9.74 -10.84 2.24
N VAL A 65 10.40 -11.62 3.11
CA VAL A 65 9.77 -12.74 3.84
C VAL A 65 8.63 -12.24 4.73
N ILE A 66 8.88 -11.21 5.55
CA ILE A 66 7.84 -10.60 6.41
C ILE A 66 6.66 -10.12 5.55
N ARG A 67 6.94 -9.46 4.42
CA ARG A 67 5.92 -8.97 3.51
C ARG A 67 5.14 -10.11 2.86
N ALA A 68 5.78 -11.22 2.50
CA ALA A 68 5.12 -12.39 1.93
C ALA A 68 4.18 -13.06 2.97
N ILE A 69 4.64 -13.21 4.22
CA ILE A 69 3.81 -13.69 5.32
C ILE A 69 2.61 -12.76 5.52
N TRP A 70 2.85 -11.44 5.56
CA TRP A 70 1.80 -10.45 5.73
C TRP A 70 0.78 -10.43 4.59
N TRP A 71 1.25 -10.66 3.35
CA TRP A 71 0.40 -10.84 2.17
C TRP A 71 -0.54 -12.05 2.36
N THR A 72 -0.03 -13.18 2.84
CA THR A 72 -0.83 -14.40 3.07
C THR A 72 -1.91 -14.17 4.14
N VAL A 73 -1.56 -13.50 5.24
CA VAL A 73 -2.51 -13.13 6.31
C VAL A 73 -3.64 -12.23 5.79
N ASN A 74 -3.35 -11.36 4.82
CA ASN A 74 -4.33 -10.41 4.27
C ASN A 74 -4.96 -10.85 2.94
N ARG A 75 -4.72 -12.08 2.46
CA ARG A 75 -5.14 -12.52 1.12
C ARG A 75 -6.64 -12.36 0.86
N ASN A 76 -7.47 -12.65 1.87
CA ASN A 76 -8.94 -12.56 1.78
C ASN A 76 -9.48 -11.13 1.95
N ARG A 77 -8.61 -10.16 2.28
CA ARG A 77 -9.00 -8.76 2.51
C ARG A 77 -8.67 -7.86 1.32
N ARG A 78 -7.99 -8.39 0.31
CA ARG A 78 -7.52 -7.64 -0.85
C ARG A 78 -8.53 -7.72 -1.99
N PRO A 79 -8.61 -6.68 -2.85
CA PRO A 79 -9.51 -6.72 -4.00
C PRO A 79 -9.15 -7.87 -4.93
N VAL A 80 -10.19 -8.48 -5.51
CA VAL A 80 -10.06 -9.53 -6.52
C VAL A 80 -9.25 -8.96 -7.70
N GLN A 81 -8.28 -9.73 -8.18
CA GLN A 81 -7.47 -9.34 -9.33
C GLN A 81 -8.36 -9.24 -10.58
N SER A 82 -8.11 -8.23 -11.40
CA SER A 82 -8.81 -8.10 -12.69
C SER A 82 -8.42 -9.27 -13.61
N THR A 83 -9.38 -9.84 -14.33
CA THR A 83 -9.16 -10.88 -15.35
C THR A 83 -8.74 -10.32 -16.71
N THR A 84 -8.54 -9.00 -16.81
CA THR A 84 -8.06 -8.34 -18.02
C THR A 84 -6.59 -8.68 -18.29
N ILE A 85 -6.14 -8.43 -19.53
CA ILE A 85 -4.73 -8.57 -19.91
C ILE A 85 -3.83 -7.74 -18.97
N ALA A 86 -4.23 -6.50 -18.65
CA ALA A 86 -3.52 -5.65 -17.71
C ALA A 86 -3.49 -6.25 -16.29
N GLY A 87 -4.58 -6.88 -15.85
CA GLY A 87 -4.64 -7.60 -14.58
C GLY A 87 -3.67 -8.78 -14.52
N HIS A 88 -3.62 -9.62 -15.56
CA HIS A 88 -2.66 -10.72 -15.65
C HIS A 88 -1.22 -10.22 -15.70
N ALA A 89 -0.93 -9.17 -16.48
CA ALA A 89 0.39 -8.55 -16.54
C ALA A 89 0.82 -8.05 -15.16
N ALA A 90 -0.09 -7.42 -14.40
CA ALA A 90 0.20 -7.00 -13.04
C ALA A 90 0.54 -8.19 -12.15
N ILE A 91 -0.18 -9.31 -12.22
CA ILE A 91 0.14 -10.52 -11.45
C ILE A 91 1.54 -11.03 -11.80
N VAL A 92 1.87 -11.15 -13.09
CA VAL A 92 3.19 -11.62 -13.55
C VAL A 92 4.30 -10.70 -13.05
N VAL A 93 4.16 -9.38 -13.23
CA VAL A 93 5.17 -8.41 -12.76
C VAL A 93 5.37 -8.51 -11.26
N HIS A 94 4.30 -8.59 -10.46
CA HIS A 94 4.44 -8.72 -9.01
C HIS A 94 5.10 -10.06 -8.64
N ALA A 95 4.72 -11.17 -9.28
CA ALA A 95 5.34 -12.47 -9.05
C ALA A 95 6.84 -12.45 -9.38
N SER A 96 7.22 -11.88 -10.53
CA SER A 96 8.62 -11.69 -10.92
C SER A 96 9.38 -10.80 -9.93
N LEU A 97 8.79 -9.69 -9.47
CA LEU A 97 9.39 -8.85 -8.44
C LEU A 97 9.67 -9.66 -7.16
N TYR A 98 8.71 -10.45 -6.67
CA TYR A 98 8.92 -11.29 -5.49
C TYR A 98 10.02 -12.33 -5.70
N LEU A 99 10.01 -13.02 -6.84
CA LEU A 99 11.01 -14.03 -7.18
C LEU A 99 12.42 -13.41 -7.21
N LEU A 100 12.58 -12.26 -7.87
CA LEU A 100 13.86 -11.57 -7.98
C LEU A 100 14.32 -10.99 -6.64
N MET A 101 13.44 -10.33 -5.89
CA MET A 101 13.76 -9.76 -4.58
C MET A 101 14.15 -10.82 -3.55
N PHE A 102 13.75 -12.08 -3.74
CA PHE A 102 14.20 -13.20 -2.92
C PHE A 102 15.49 -13.84 -3.49
N GLY A 103 15.49 -14.15 -4.79
CA GLY A 103 16.58 -14.89 -5.44
C GLY A 103 17.90 -14.13 -5.48
N ILE A 104 17.89 -12.84 -5.76
CA ILE A 104 19.11 -12.02 -5.85
C ILE A 104 19.89 -11.99 -4.52
N PRO A 105 19.29 -11.62 -3.37
CA PRO A 105 20.00 -11.68 -2.10
C PRO A 105 20.32 -13.11 -1.66
N ALA A 106 19.52 -14.12 -2.02
CA ALA A 106 19.88 -15.52 -1.77
C ALA A 106 21.17 -15.92 -2.52
N LEU A 107 21.33 -15.52 -3.79
CA LEU A 107 22.57 -15.70 -4.54
C LEU A 107 23.74 -14.91 -3.95
N ALA A 108 23.47 -13.73 -3.37
CA ALA A 108 24.49 -12.97 -2.66
C ALA A 108 24.99 -13.70 -1.41
N LEU A 109 24.08 -14.29 -0.64
CA LEU A 109 24.42 -15.12 0.52
C LEU A 109 25.17 -16.39 0.11
N LEU A 110 24.77 -17.02 -1.00
CA LEU A 110 25.47 -18.17 -1.57
C LEU A 110 26.93 -17.83 -1.92
N ARG A 111 27.18 -16.66 -2.54
CA ARG A 111 28.56 -16.17 -2.77
C ARG A 111 29.29 -15.84 -1.47
N ALA A 112 28.63 -15.18 -0.53
CA ALA A 112 29.24 -14.80 0.73
C ALA A 112 29.75 -16.06 1.48
N TYR A 113 28.93 -17.11 1.53
CA TYR A 113 29.32 -18.41 2.06
C TYR A 113 30.39 -19.10 1.20
N GLY A 114 30.16 -19.20 -0.10
CA GLY A 114 31.05 -19.88 -1.05
C GLY A 114 32.44 -19.24 -1.15
N SER A 115 32.59 -17.96 -0.79
CA SER A 115 33.89 -17.28 -0.81
C SER A 115 34.87 -17.80 0.24
N GLY A 116 34.36 -18.45 1.29
CA GLY A 116 35.13 -18.90 2.45
C GLY A 116 35.71 -17.80 3.35
N LYS A 117 35.60 -16.53 2.95
CA LYS A 117 36.10 -15.37 3.72
C LYS A 117 35.25 -15.03 4.95
N GLY A 118 34.01 -15.51 4.98
CA GLY A 118 33.04 -15.13 6.00
C GLY A 118 32.50 -13.71 5.82
N TRP A 119 31.45 -13.41 6.57
CA TRP A 119 30.83 -12.10 6.69
C TRP A 119 30.20 -11.96 8.08
N GLU A 120 31.01 -11.54 9.05
CA GLU A 120 30.60 -11.42 10.45
C GLU A 120 29.52 -10.35 10.67
N PRO A 121 28.54 -10.57 11.58
CA PRO A 121 28.33 -11.76 12.41
C PRO A 121 27.50 -12.88 11.74
N TRP A 122 27.18 -12.75 10.46
CA TRP A 122 26.14 -13.55 9.82
C TRP A 122 26.65 -14.89 9.28
N ILE A 123 27.89 -14.91 8.79
CA ILE A 123 28.49 -16.07 8.13
C ILE A 123 29.92 -16.22 8.66
N PRO A 124 30.24 -17.29 9.40
CA PRO A 124 31.60 -17.52 9.86
C PRO A 124 32.54 -17.81 8.69
N ALA A 125 33.81 -17.43 8.82
CA ALA A 125 34.83 -17.77 7.83
C ALA A 125 35.12 -19.28 7.83
N THR A 126 35.06 -19.92 6.67
CA THR A 126 35.43 -21.33 6.49
C THR A 126 36.90 -21.49 6.08
N GLY A 127 37.50 -20.43 5.54
CA GLY A 127 38.86 -20.42 4.98
C GLY A 127 39.00 -21.13 3.63
N VAL A 128 37.92 -21.73 3.11
CA VAL A 128 37.94 -22.52 1.87
C VAL A 128 36.92 -21.96 0.90
N GLU A 129 37.39 -21.57 -0.28
CA GLU A 129 36.52 -21.15 -1.39
C GLU A 129 35.89 -22.36 -2.08
N VAL A 130 34.58 -22.27 -2.35
CA VAL A 130 33.78 -23.26 -3.05
C VAL A 130 33.39 -22.70 -4.41
N SER A 131 34.23 -22.95 -5.42
CA SER A 131 34.15 -22.33 -6.75
C SER A 131 32.80 -22.50 -7.47
N TRP A 132 32.14 -23.66 -7.31
CA TRP A 132 30.83 -23.92 -7.94
C TRP A 132 29.71 -23.03 -7.38
N MET A 133 29.86 -22.49 -6.16
CA MET A 133 28.93 -21.53 -5.58
C MET A 133 29.22 -20.11 -6.06
N MET A 134 30.47 -19.80 -6.43
CA MET A 134 30.91 -18.43 -6.71
C MET A 134 30.56 -17.98 -8.13
N ALA A 135 31.14 -18.62 -9.14
CA ALA A 135 31.02 -18.17 -10.53
C ALA A 135 29.57 -18.04 -11.03
N PRO A 136 28.69 -19.07 -10.89
CA PRO A 136 27.32 -18.95 -11.36
C PRO A 136 26.51 -17.94 -10.54
N ALA A 137 26.71 -17.87 -9.22
CA ALA A 137 25.97 -16.94 -8.38
C ALA A 137 26.39 -15.48 -8.62
N ASP A 138 27.65 -15.23 -8.99
CA ASP A 138 28.13 -13.87 -9.33
C ASP A 138 27.50 -13.38 -10.62
N PHE A 139 27.53 -14.23 -11.65
CA PHE A 139 26.87 -13.96 -12.92
C PHE A 139 25.37 -13.74 -12.75
N LEU A 140 24.67 -14.68 -12.10
CA LEU A 140 23.22 -14.59 -11.92
C LEU A 140 22.82 -13.42 -11.03
N HIS A 141 23.55 -13.14 -9.94
CA HIS A 141 23.25 -12.01 -9.08
C HIS A 141 23.33 -10.70 -9.85
N SER A 142 24.41 -10.49 -10.63
CA SER A 142 24.58 -9.28 -11.45
C SER A 142 23.49 -9.17 -12.51
N LEU A 143 23.28 -10.23 -13.31
CA LEU A 143 22.29 -10.25 -14.38
C LEU A 143 20.87 -9.98 -13.86
N LEU A 144 20.47 -10.70 -12.81
CA LEU A 144 19.14 -10.58 -12.23
C LEU A 144 18.96 -9.24 -11.51
N ALA A 145 20.00 -8.66 -10.91
CA ALA A 145 19.94 -7.34 -10.31
C ALA A 145 19.59 -6.26 -11.34
N TRP A 146 20.24 -6.26 -12.50
CA TRP A 146 19.86 -5.34 -13.59
C TRP A 146 18.45 -5.60 -14.11
N GLY A 147 18.05 -6.88 -14.24
CA GLY A 147 16.68 -7.25 -14.59
C GLY A 147 15.65 -6.72 -13.59
N LEU A 148 15.93 -6.84 -12.29
CA LEU A 148 15.11 -6.27 -11.23
C LEU A 148 15.03 -4.74 -11.33
N SER A 149 16.14 -4.05 -11.60
CA SER A 149 16.14 -2.59 -11.78
C SER A 149 15.24 -2.15 -12.93
N VAL A 150 15.30 -2.82 -14.08
CA VAL A 150 14.41 -2.56 -15.22
C VAL A 150 12.95 -2.82 -14.84
N LEU A 151 12.68 -3.94 -14.15
CA LEU A 151 11.32 -4.29 -13.74
C LEU A 151 10.74 -3.29 -12.73
N ILE A 152 11.55 -2.79 -11.78
CA ILE A 152 11.17 -1.72 -10.84
C ILE A 152 10.86 -0.43 -11.61
N ALA A 153 11.72 -0.03 -12.56
CA ALA A 153 11.49 1.16 -13.37
C ALA A 153 10.19 1.07 -14.16
N GLY A 154 9.93 -0.09 -14.79
CA GLY A 154 8.66 -0.36 -15.48
C GLY A 154 7.45 -0.33 -14.53
N HIS A 155 7.57 -0.95 -13.35
CA HIS A 155 6.52 -0.94 -12.33
C HIS A 155 6.17 0.49 -11.87
N VAL A 156 7.18 1.31 -11.56
CA VAL A 156 7.00 2.71 -11.18
C VAL A 156 6.37 3.51 -12.32
N THR A 157 6.88 3.35 -13.54
CA THR A 157 6.34 4.01 -14.75
C THR A 157 4.87 3.69 -14.92
N MET A 158 4.48 2.42 -14.84
CA MET A 158 3.07 2.03 -14.95
C MET A 158 2.23 2.60 -13.80
N ALA A 159 2.72 2.61 -12.56
CA ALA A 159 2.00 3.23 -11.46
C ALA A 159 1.72 4.74 -11.70
N LEU A 160 2.67 5.44 -12.33
CA LEU A 160 2.50 6.84 -12.72
C LEU A 160 1.53 7.00 -13.90
N VAL A 161 1.60 6.12 -14.91
CA VAL A 161 0.62 6.09 -16.03
C VAL A 161 -0.79 5.88 -15.51
N HIS A 162 -0.99 4.92 -14.61
CA HIS A 162 -2.26 4.66 -13.95
C HIS A 162 -2.79 5.89 -13.21
N ARG A 163 -1.91 6.65 -12.54
CA ARG A 163 -2.27 7.86 -11.82
C ARG A 163 -2.59 9.05 -12.73
N PHE A 164 -1.77 9.31 -13.74
CA PHE A 164 -1.80 10.56 -14.51
C PHE A 164 -2.50 10.45 -15.86
N ALA A 165 -2.39 9.30 -16.54
CA ALA A 165 -3.02 9.08 -17.84
C ALA A 165 -4.37 8.37 -17.69
N LEU A 166 -4.45 7.35 -16.83
CA LEU A 166 -5.68 6.56 -16.64
C LEU A 166 -6.56 7.07 -15.49
N ASN A 167 -6.08 8.03 -14.70
CA ASN A 167 -6.78 8.65 -13.57
C ASN A 167 -7.41 7.65 -12.58
N ASP A 168 -6.76 6.52 -12.37
CA ASP A 168 -7.25 5.50 -11.44
C ASP A 168 -6.64 5.62 -10.03
N GLN A 169 -7.17 4.83 -9.11
CA GLN A 169 -6.78 4.83 -7.71
C GLN A 169 -5.64 3.84 -7.39
N THR A 170 -4.95 3.28 -8.38
CA THR A 170 -3.92 2.25 -8.18
C THR A 170 -2.80 2.75 -7.26
N LEU A 171 -2.21 3.91 -7.58
CA LEU A 171 -1.22 4.56 -6.71
C LEU A 171 -1.85 5.03 -5.40
N GLY A 172 -3.10 5.52 -5.44
CA GLY A 172 -3.84 5.99 -4.27
C GLY A 172 -4.02 4.92 -3.19
N ARG A 173 -4.15 3.65 -3.57
CA ARG A 173 -4.25 2.51 -2.64
C ARG A 173 -2.98 2.29 -1.81
N MET A 174 -1.81 2.68 -2.32
CA MET A 174 -0.49 2.51 -1.67
C MET A 174 0.10 3.80 -1.11
N ALA A 175 -0.20 4.96 -1.71
CA ALA A 175 0.37 6.27 -1.36
C ALA A 175 -0.63 7.24 -0.69
N GLY A 176 -1.95 7.04 -0.83
CA GLY A 176 -2.97 7.99 -0.39
C GLY A 176 -3.03 8.23 1.13
N ARG A 177 -3.72 9.25 1.63
CA ARG A 177 -3.79 9.51 3.08
C ARG A 177 -4.34 8.31 3.85
N LEU A 178 -3.79 8.04 5.04
CA LEU A 178 -4.38 7.10 5.99
C LEU A 178 -5.65 7.72 6.64
N GLY A 179 -6.61 8.19 5.84
CA GLY A 179 -7.78 8.93 6.33
C GLY A 179 -8.86 8.03 6.93
N ARG A 180 -9.12 8.22 8.24
CA ARG A 180 -10.42 8.42 8.92
C ARG A 180 -11.67 7.77 8.30
N ALA A 181 -11.71 6.45 8.21
CA ALA A 181 -12.97 5.77 7.86
C ALA A 181 -14.06 5.96 8.92
N THR A 182 -13.71 6.27 10.17
CA THR A 182 -14.67 6.35 11.28
C THR A 182 -15.39 7.70 11.39
N THR A 183 -14.72 8.83 11.15
CA THR A 183 -15.37 10.14 11.35
C THR A 183 -16.37 10.51 10.29
N ASP A 184 -16.20 10.02 9.06
CA ASP A 184 -17.08 10.43 7.96
C ASP A 184 -18.40 9.64 7.99
N GLU A 185 -18.38 8.41 8.51
CA GLU A 185 -19.56 7.60 8.76
C GLU A 185 -20.34 8.09 10.00
N GLU A 186 -19.65 8.44 11.09
CA GLU A 186 -20.24 9.12 12.25
C GLU A 186 -20.80 10.51 11.88
N ALA A 187 -20.05 11.29 11.08
CA ALA A 187 -20.48 12.62 10.66
C ALA A 187 -21.57 12.60 9.58
N MET A 188 -21.71 11.53 8.78
CA MET A 188 -22.83 11.32 7.88
C MET A 188 -24.07 10.86 8.64
N THR A 189 -23.93 9.88 9.53
CA THR A 189 -25.03 9.33 10.34
C THR A 189 -25.60 10.38 11.29
N GLY A 190 -24.73 11.22 11.88
CA GLY A 190 -25.16 12.38 12.68
C GLY A 190 -25.87 13.46 11.86
N ARG A 191 -25.52 13.63 10.57
CA ARG A 191 -26.15 14.62 9.67
C ARG A 191 -27.48 14.15 9.10
N THR A 192 -27.69 12.85 8.93
CA THR A 192 -29.00 12.28 8.59
C THR A 192 -29.90 12.29 9.80
N ALA A 193 -29.45 11.79 10.96
CA ALA A 193 -30.23 11.82 12.20
C ALA A 193 -30.65 13.26 12.61
N GLY A 194 -29.75 14.24 12.47
CA GLY A 194 -30.06 15.65 12.72
C GLY A 194 -31.04 16.27 11.71
N ARG A 195 -31.06 15.80 10.46
CA ARG A 195 -32.05 16.21 9.46
C ARG A 195 -33.41 15.62 9.74
N ASP A 196 -33.46 14.35 10.13
CA ASP A 196 -34.71 13.64 10.44
C ASP A 196 -35.38 14.21 11.69
N LEU A 197 -34.60 14.57 12.71
CA LEU A 197 -35.10 15.28 13.90
C LEU A 197 -35.66 16.67 13.56
N LYS A 198 -34.98 17.43 12.69
CA LYS A 198 -35.48 18.73 12.24
C LYS A 198 -36.78 18.60 11.44
N ALA A 199 -36.85 17.61 10.56
CA ALA A 199 -38.05 17.32 9.79
C ALA A 199 -39.23 16.95 10.71
N ALA A 200 -39.01 16.06 11.69
CA ALA A 200 -40.03 15.68 12.67
C ALA A 200 -40.51 16.86 13.53
N SER A 201 -39.59 17.76 13.93
CA SER A 201 -39.93 18.98 14.67
C SER A 201 -40.74 19.98 13.84
N GLN A 202 -40.44 20.11 12.55
CA GLN A 202 -41.19 20.99 11.64
C GLN A 202 -42.60 20.47 11.35
N THR A 203 -42.75 19.16 11.15
CA THR A 203 -44.06 18.52 11.01
C THR A 203 -44.93 18.71 12.26
N LYS A 204 -44.34 18.58 13.45
CA LYS A 204 -45.07 18.82 14.72
C LYS A 204 -45.47 20.29 14.89
N ALA A 205 -44.59 21.23 14.50
CA ALA A 205 -44.89 22.66 14.54
C ALA A 205 -45.98 23.06 13.52
N ASP A 206 -46.02 22.43 12.35
CA ASP A 206 -47.06 22.66 11.36
C ASP A 206 -48.40 22.00 11.72
N GLN A 207 -48.41 20.86 12.42
CA GLN A 207 -49.63 20.29 12.98
C GLN A 207 -50.23 21.19 14.07
N LEU A 208 -49.41 21.75 14.97
CA LEU A 208 -49.88 22.67 16.01
C LEU A 208 -50.39 24.02 15.44
N ARG A 209 -49.95 24.42 14.25
CA ARG A 209 -50.51 25.58 13.53
C ARG A 209 -51.81 25.30 12.79
N ARG A 210 -52.12 24.02 12.54
CA ARG A 210 -53.34 23.60 11.84
C ARG A 210 -54.46 23.15 12.77
N GLU A 211 -54.26 23.16 14.10
CA GLU A 211 -55.39 23.04 15.02
C GLU A 211 -56.23 24.31 14.95
N PRO A 212 -57.50 24.24 14.48
CA PRO A 212 -58.39 25.38 14.59
C PRO A 212 -58.66 25.63 16.07
N LEU A 213 -58.40 26.86 16.51
CA LEU A 213 -58.88 27.40 17.78
C LEU A 213 -60.41 27.30 17.79
N CYS A 214 -60.94 26.17 18.26
CA CYS A 214 -62.35 25.99 18.52
C CYS A 214 -62.67 26.69 19.85
N ASN A 215 -62.51 28.02 19.86
CA ASN A 215 -62.96 28.88 20.93
C ASN A 215 -64.46 29.11 20.76
N ALA A 216 -65.21 28.59 21.74
CA ALA A 216 -66.44 29.13 22.29
C ALA A 216 -67.52 29.59 21.29
N CYS A 217 -68.56 28.76 21.13
CA CYS A 217 -69.89 29.26 20.78
C CYS A 217 -70.92 28.69 21.77
N GLN A 218 -71.35 29.53 22.70
CA GLN A 218 -72.45 29.26 23.64
C GLN A 218 -73.81 29.42 22.93
N ARG A 219 -74.61 28.33 22.86
CA ARG A 219 -76.10 28.25 22.80
C ARG A 219 -76.86 28.94 21.63
N PRO A 220 -78.20 28.76 21.47
CA PRO A 220 -78.99 27.53 21.51
C PRO A 220 -79.92 27.34 20.27
N ARG A 221 -80.43 26.11 20.11
CA ARG A 221 -81.60 25.66 19.32
C ARG A 221 -81.60 25.91 17.80
N GLY A 222 -81.43 24.78 17.11
CA GLY A 222 -82.20 24.42 15.92
C GLY A 222 -81.73 25.07 14.63
N LEU A 223 -80.80 24.40 13.94
CA LEU A 223 -80.74 24.21 12.47
C LEU A 223 -79.45 23.44 12.13
N SER A 224 -79.51 22.63 11.09
CA SER A 224 -78.53 21.59 10.74
C SER A 224 -77.17 22.17 10.33
N CYS A 225 -76.08 21.62 10.87
CA CYS A 225 -74.73 21.87 10.33
C CYS A 225 -74.44 20.91 9.17
N GLY A 226 -74.23 21.47 7.99
CA GLY A 226 -73.68 20.77 6.83
C GLY A 226 -72.19 20.43 7.03
N CYS A 227 -71.78 19.30 6.46
CA CYS A 227 -70.41 18.81 6.45
C CYS A 227 -69.44 19.81 5.81
N CYS A 228 -68.30 20.08 6.47
CA CYS A 228 -67.12 20.61 5.81
C CYS A 228 -66.36 19.46 5.13
N PHE A 229 -66.17 19.59 3.82
CA PHE A 229 -65.22 18.83 3.01
C PHE A 229 -63.91 19.63 2.90
N GLY A 230 -62.77 18.91 2.90
CA GLY A 230 -61.47 19.39 2.39
C GLY A 230 -60.49 19.88 3.44
#